data_AF-K4IB86-F1
#
_entry.id   AF-K4IB86-F1
#
_cell.length_a   1.000
_cell.length_b   1.000
_cell.length_c   1.000
_cell.angle_alpha   90.00
_cell.angle_beta   90.00
_cell.angle_gamma   90.00
#
_symmetry.space_group_name_H-M   'P 1'
#
loop_
_entity.id
_entity.type
_entity.pdbx_description
1 polymer ?
#
loop_
_entity_poly.entity_id
_entity_poly.type
_entity_poly.pdbx_seq_one_letter_code
_entity_poly.pdbx_strand_id
1 'polypeptide(L)'
;MGFHPSIKSLYPISEAINTIITLLNPIKDMYWLTDQIILIPNGKTINKLYTVNNTISVFHDFKEDKINGISRMVGSADGKHLALVSEE
;
A
#
# COMPACT_ATOMS: atom_id res chain seq x y z
N MET A 1 24.99 5.84 1.90
CA MET A 1 23.81 5.94 2.79
C MET A 1 22.61 5.54 1.94
N GLY A 2 22.00 4.38 2.24
CA GLY A 2 20.94 3.82 1.38
C GLY A 2 19.67 4.65 1.46
N PHE A 3 19.04 4.91 0.31
CA PHE A 3 17.72 5.51 0.25
C PHE A 3 16.69 4.48 0.73
N HIS A 4 16.04 4.74 1.87
CA HIS A 4 14.91 3.95 2.33
C HIS A 4 13.61 4.65 1.95
N PRO A 5 12.75 4.05 1.11
CA PRO A 5 11.46 4.62 0.78
C PRO A 5 10.59 4.75 2.04
N SER A 6 9.71 5.74 2.08
CA SER A 6 8.82 5.96 3.22
C SER A 6 7.45 6.43 2.76
N ILE A 7 6.43 6.08 3.53
CA ILE A 7 5.09 6.66 3.39
C ILE A 7 5.00 7.80 4.39
N LYS A 8 4.61 8.98 3.90
CA LYS A 8 4.49 10.18 4.71
C LYS A 8 3.09 10.78 4.55
N SER A 9 2.55 11.32 5.65
CA SER A 9 1.35 12.15 5.60
C SER A 9 1.76 13.62 5.45
N LEU A 10 1.01 14.36 4.65
CA LEU A 10 1.10 15.81 4.51
C LEU A 10 -0.18 16.44 5.08
N TYR A 11 -0.04 17.34 6.05
CA TYR A 11 -1.15 18.21 6.46
C TYR A 11 -1.25 19.37 5.47
N PRO A 12 -2.33 19.49 4.67
CA PRO A 12 -2.33 20.42 3.53
C PRO A 12 -2.30 21.90 3.93
N ILE A 13 -2.84 22.25 5.09
CA ILE A 13 -2.95 23.64 5.56
C ILE A 13 -1.66 24.09 6.23
N SER A 14 -1.09 23.26 7.11
CA SER A 14 0.13 23.60 7.87
C SER A 14 1.42 23.17 7.18
N GLU A 15 1.31 22.42 6.09
CA GLU A 15 2.43 21.77 5.39
C GLU A 15 3.26 20.82 6.27
N ALA A 16 2.76 20.46 7.46
CA ALA A 16 3.46 19.54 8.33
C ALA A 16 3.56 18.16 7.66
N ILE A 17 4.76 17.57 7.70
CA ILE A 17 5.04 16.25 7.14
C ILE A 17 5.40 15.31 8.27
N ASN A 18 4.65 14.22 8.39
CA ASN A 18 4.95 13.15 9.35
C ASN A 18 5.25 11.85 8.61
N THR A 19 6.27 11.13 9.05
CA THR A 19 6.55 9.78 8.56
C THR A 19 5.55 8.83 9.20
N ILE A 20 4.77 8.12 8.38
CA ILE A 20 3.93 7.01 8.81
C ILE A 20 4.83 5.80 9.04
N ILE A 21 5.56 5.40 7.99
CA ILE A 21 6.45 4.23 8.02
C ILE A 21 7.64 4.38 7.07
N THR A 22 8.77 3.78 7.45
CA THR A 22 9.90 3.52 6.56
C THR A 22 9.81 2.10 6.01
N LEU A 23 9.84 1.97 4.70
CA LEU A 23 9.72 0.70 3.98
C LEU A 23 11.11 0.13 3.67
N LEU A 24 11.18 -1.21 3.60
CA LEU A 24 12.40 -1.90 3.16
C LEU A 24 12.60 -1.76 1.64
N ASN A 25 11.51 -1.82 0.88
CA ASN A 25 11.50 -1.78 -0.57
C ASN A 25 10.52 -0.72 -1.09
N PRO A 26 10.76 -0.13 -2.27
CA PRO A 26 9.82 0.80 -2.88
C PRO A 26 8.52 0.08 -3.27
N ILE A 27 7.40 0.76 -3.09
CA ILE A 27 6.08 0.29 -3.52
C ILE A 27 5.61 1.12 -4.71
N LYS A 28 4.85 0.50 -5.62
CA LYS A 28 4.40 1.14 -6.86
C LYS A 28 3.07 1.86 -6.75
N ASP A 29 2.28 1.51 -5.74
CA ASP A 29 0.99 2.13 -5.44
C ASP A 29 0.61 1.91 -3.97
N MET A 30 -0.49 2.53 -3.52
CA MET A 30 -1.11 2.27 -2.24
C MET A 30 -2.61 2.59 -2.29
N TYR A 31 -3.42 1.89 -1.49
CA TYR A 31 -4.85 2.18 -1.35
C TYR A 31 -5.24 2.32 0.12
N TRP A 32 -5.88 3.43 0.47
CA TRP A 32 -6.43 3.65 1.80
C TRP A 32 -7.74 2.85 1.94
N LEU A 33 -7.72 1.82 2.79
CA LEU A 33 -8.91 1.00 3.05
C LEU A 33 -9.81 1.65 4.11
N THR A 34 -9.21 2.16 5.17
CA THR A 34 -9.84 2.93 6.27
C THR A 34 -8.79 3.85 6.90
N ASP A 35 -9.18 4.74 7.82
CA ASP A 35 -8.30 5.70 8.51
C ASP A 35 -7.05 5.10 9.19
N GLN A 36 -6.99 3.78 9.40
CA GLN A 36 -5.89 3.12 10.08
C GLN A 36 -5.21 2.04 9.25
N ILE A 37 -5.71 1.75 8.05
CA ILE A 37 -5.24 0.62 7.23
C ILE A 37 -4.97 1.08 5.80
N ILE A 38 -3.72 0.88 5.38
CA ILE A 38 -3.26 1.08 4.00
C ILE A 38 -2.98 -0.30 3.39
N LEU A 39 -3.49 -0.54 2.19
CA LEU A 39 -3.10 -1.67 1.37
C LEU A 39 -1.89 -1.28 0.51
N ILE A 40 -0.84 -2.09 0.56
CA ILE A 40 0.38 -1.89 -0.24
C ILE A 40 0.70 -3.15 -1.05
N PRO A 41 1.09 -3.00 -2.32
CA PRO A 41 1.51 -4.13 -3.15
C PRO A 41 2.95 -4.55 -2.81
N ASN A 42 3.20 -5.87 -2.84
CA ASN A 42 4.53 -6.46 -2.75
C ASN A 42 4.61 -7.69 -3.67
N GLY A 43 5.02 -7.49 -4.92
CA GLY A 43 4.96 -8.53 -5.94
C GLY A 43 3.50 -8.98 -6.18
N LYS A 44 3.24 -10.29 -6.04
CA LYS A 44 1.91 -10.90 -6.16
C LYS A 44 1.08 -10.86 -4.87
N THR A 45 1.56 -10.18 -3.83
CA THR A 45 0.89 -10.11 -2.53
C THR A 45 0.39 -8.69 -2.29
N ILE A 46 -0.80 -8.57 -1.69
CA ILE A 46 -1.29 -7.35 -1.07
C ILE A 46 -1.05 -7.47 0.43
N ASN A 47 -0.39 -6.48 1.02
CA ASN A 47 -0.19 -6.39 2.45
C ASN A 47 -1.08 -5.30 3.05
N LYS A 48 -1.54 -5.54 4.28
CA LYS A 48 -2.12 -4.53 5.17
C LYS A 48 -1.00 -3.90 6.00
N LEU A 49 -0.92 -2.58 5.94
CA LEU A 49 -0.15 -1.76 6.86
C LEU A 49 -1.12 -1.11 7.86
N TYR A 50 -0.93 -1.40 9.15
CA TYR A 50 -1.62 -0.71 10.23
C TYR A 50 -0.82 0.54 10.62
N THR A 51 -1.39 1.73 10.39
CA THR A 51 -0.67 3.01 10.58
C THR A 51 -0.47 3.38 12.06
N VAL A 52 -1.24 2.79 12.96
CA VAL A 52 -1.19 3.07 14.41
C VAL A 52 0.03 2.47 15.11
N ASN A 53 0.54 1.35 14.60
CA ASN A 53 1.61 0.59 15.24
C ASN A 53 2.67 0.08 14.24
N ASN A 54 2.59 0.53 12.98
CA ASN A 54 3.51 0.18 11.90
C ASN A 54 3.68 -1.33 11.67
N THR A 55 2.64 -2.10 11.96
CA THR A 55 2.63 -3.55 11.72
C THR A 55 2.19 -3.85 10.28
N ILE A 56 2.84 -4.83 9.65
CA ILE A 56 2.51 -5.31 8.31
C ILE A 56 2.04 -6.76 8.39
N SER A 57 0.95 -7.09 7.72
CA SER A 57 0.46 -8.47 7.58
C SER A 57 -0.01 -8.73 6.15
N VAL A 58 0.07 -9.99 5.70
CA VAL A 58 -0.49 -10.38 4.39
C VAL A 58 -2.01 -10.22 4.42
N PHE A 59 -2.56 -9.52 3.42
CA PHE A 59 -4.00 -9.41 3.20
C PHE A 59 -4.49 -10.45 2.20
N HIS A 60 -3.78 -10.57 1.09
CA HIS A 60 -4.09 -11.54 0.04
C HIS A 60 -2.82 -11.89 -0.73
N ASP A 61 -2.71 -13.15 -1.14
CA ASP A 61 -1.58 -13.64 -1.91
C ASP A 61 -2.10 -14.36 -3.16
N PHE A 62 -1.91 -13.73 -4.32
CA PHE A 62 -2.43 -14.24 -5.59
C PHE A 62 -1.65 -15.49 -6.03
N LYS A 63 -2.38 -16.52 -6.46
CA LYS A 63 -1.81 -17.80 -6.91
C LYS A 63 -1.86 -17.95 -8.42
N GLU A 64 -2.55 -17.05 -9.09
CA GLU A 64 -2.74 -17.02 -10.52
C GLU A 64 -1.42 -16.63 -11.22
N ASP A 65 -0.98 -17.47 -12.16
CA ASP A 65 0.25 -17.22 -12.92
C ASP A 65 0.19 -15.93 -13.74
N LYS A 66 -1.02 -15.50 -14.11
CA LYS A 66 -1.27 -14.27 -14.88
C LYS A 66 -1.08 -12.98 -14.08
N ILE A 67 -0.94 -13.07 -12.75
CA ILE A 67 -0.67 -11.90 -11.91
C ILE A 67 0.82 -11.92 -11.62
N ASN A 68 1.61 -11.06 -12.26
CA ASN A 68 3.07 -11.04 -12.09
C ASN A 68 3.53 -10.06 -10.99
N GLY A 69 2.77 -9.00 -10.80
CA GLY A 69 2.97 -7.97 -9.79
C GLY A 69 1.80 -7.02 -9.80
N ILE A 70 1.68 -6.15 -8.81
CA ILE A 70 0.58 -5.19 -8.71
C ILE A 70 1.13 -3.78 -8.89
N SER A 71 0.76 -3.14 -10.00
CA SER A 71 1.21 -1.79 -10.35
C SER A 71 0.23 -0.70 -9.92
N ARG A 72 -1.07 -1.03 -9.83
CA ARG A 72 -2.14 -0.13 -9.40
C ARG A 72 -3.23 -0.86 -8.62
N MET A 73 -3.88 -0.16 -7.68
CA MET A 73 -5.04 -0.63 -6.92
C MET A 73 -6.09 0.48 -6.77
N VAL A 74 -7.35 0.13 -6.90
CA VAL A 74 -8.48 1.02 -6.62
C VAL A 74 -9.64 0.25 -6.00
N GLY A 75 -10.25 0.82 -4.96
CA GLY A 75 -11.46 0.26 -4.35
C GLY A 75 -12.73 0.75 -5.03
N SER A 76 -13.77 -0.08 -5.00
CA SER A 76 -15.12 0.33 -5.37
C SER A 76 -15.72 1.30 -4.36
N ALA A 77 -16.68 2.11 -4.79
CA ALA A 77 -17.35 3.10 -3.95
C ALA A 77 -18.09 2.51 -2.74
N ASP A 78 -18.52 1.24 -2.83
CA ASP A 78 -19.17 0.53 -1.72
C ASP A 78 -18.17 -0.16 -0.77
N GLY A 79 -16.86 -0.08 -1.06
CA GLY A 79 -15.80 -0.69 -0.27
C GLY A 79 -15.74 -2.21 -0.32
N LYS A 80 -16.48 -2.88 -1.22
CA LYS A 80 -16.58 -4.35 -1.28
C LYS A 80 -15.67 -5.00 -2.32
N HIS A 81 -15.19 -4.22 -3.28
CA HIS A 81 -14.38 -4.71 -4.38
C HIS A 81 -13.08 -3.94 -4.49
N LEU A 82 -12.02 -4.64 -4.90
CA LEU A 82 -10.73 -4.06 -5.21
C LEU A 82 -10.38 -4.46 -6.64
N ALA A 83 -10.16 -3.47 -7.50
CA ALA A 83 -9.61 -3.68 -8.84
C ALA A 83 -8.11 -3.40 -8.81
N LEU A 84 -7.36 -4.16 -9.61
CA LEU A 84 -5.90 -4.04 -9.69
C LEU A 84 -5.42 -4.16 -11.13
N VAL A 85 -4.23 -3.62 -11.40
CA VAL A 85 -3.53 -3.76 -12.67
C VAL A 85 -2.32 -4.64 -12.46
N SER A 86 -2.31 -5.81 -13.11
CA SER A 86 -1.14 -6.69 -13.11
C SER A 86 -0.03 -6.07 -13.94
N GLU A 87 1.20 -6.29 -13.50
CA GLU A 87 2.38 -6.11 -14.34
C GLU A 87 2.42 -7.17 -15.44
N GLU A 88 3.05 -6.81 -16.57
CA GLU A 88 3.34 -7.72 -17.68
C GLU A 88 4.46 -8.70 -17.31
#